data_AF-A0A1Q9DFG3-F1
#
_entry.id   AF-A0A1Q9DFG3-F1
#
_cell.length_a   1.000
_cell.length_b   1.000
_cell.length_c   1.000
_cell.angle_alpha   90.00
_cell.angle_beta   90.00
_cell.angle_gamma   90.00
#
_symmetry.space_group_name_H-M   'P 1'
#
loop_
_entity.id
_entity.type
_entity.pdbx_description
1 polymer ?
#
loop_
_entity_poly.entity_id
_entity_poly.type
_entity_poly.pdbx_seq_one_letter_code
_entity_poly.pdbx_strand_id
1 'polypeptide(L)'
;MRVYEPVMIAKLSSIREGREVRDPAGPDSKWPVLLRVDKAPPNTSFIPMPRQDPLPLGSVQKAASLGVLSFRVFSRASRAMALAAFINSPTGPMTTHFWGPIANWGLAASGMYDAALKGPEIINERMSATQILYSGLFVRFAWAVQPRNYILASCHTANVLAQGNQLRRWGEYKIQTEPETGPSTVRNAGIMAAGAAAGIAAMVVASTPLQNSLKGGSGFLARMASHPAGPFYIHFWAPNFKWALSINNLMDYDRPTDKISLSMTSALTLTGLIFMRWSFVITPVNYSLFAVNCALSSSSGYLLARKVKADYFDK
;
A
#
# COMPACT_ATOMS: atom_id res chain seq x y z
N MET A 1 14.67 -0.55 -7.41
CA MET A 1 14.81 -1.85 -6.71
C MET A 1 14.87 -2.94 -7.76
N ARG A 2 16.00 -3.63 -7.90
CA ARG A 2 16.15 -4.75 -8.86
C ARG A 2 15.49 -6.00 -8.27
N VAL A 3 14.90 -6.78 -9.16
CA VAL A 3 14.30 -8.10 -8.93
C VAL A 3 15.42 -9.09 -8.56
N TYR A 4 15.36 -9.71 -7.37
CA TYR A 4 16.36 -10.66 -6.85
C TYR A 4 15.82 -12.10 -6.74
N GLU A 5 14.92 -12.50 -7.63
CA GLU A 5 14.17 -13.76 -7.48
C GLU A 5 14.78 -15.04 -8.09
N PRO A 6 15.71 -15.05 -9.07
CA PRO A 6 16.12 -16.34 -9.67
C PRO A 6 17.00 -17.24 -8.79
N VAL A 7 17.76 -16.68 -7.83
CA VAL A 7 18.80 -17.43 -7.11
C VAL A 7 18.26 -18.20 -5.91
N MET A 8 17.22 -17.68 -5.24
CA MET A 8 16.62 -18.33 -4.06
C MET A 8 15.86 -19.61 -4.43
N ILE A 9 15.25 -19.65 -5.61
CA ILE A 9 14.50 -20.83 -6.09
C ILE A 9 15.46 -21.99 -6.41
N ALA A 10 16.62 -21.71 -7.03
CA ALA A 10 17.63 -22.72 -7.33
C ALA A 10 18.29 -23.32 -6.07
N LYS A 11 18.46 -22.50 -5.02
CA LYS A 11 19.05 -22.95 -3.75
C LYS A 11 18.08 -23.83 -2.94
N LEU A 12 16.78 -23.54 -3.03
CA LEU A 12 15.75 -24.36 -2.38
C LEU A 12 15.47 -25.67 -3.14
N SER A 13 15.66 -25.70 -4.47
CA SER A 13 15.56 -26.94 -5.25
C SER A 13 16.75 -27.88 -5.02
N SER A 14 17.98 -27.36 -4.88
CA SER A 14 19.16 -28.20 -4.64
C SER A 14 19.20 -28.84 -3.24
N ILE A 15 18.69 -28.14 -2.22
CA ILE A 15 18.54 -28.66 -0.85
C ILE A 15 17.50 -29.78 -0.80
N ARG A 16 16.45 -29.71 -1.62
CA ARG A 16 15.42 -30.76 -1.75
C ARG A 16 15.95 -32.02 -2.45
N GLU A 17 17.01 -31.90 -3.25
CA GLU A 17 17.60 -32.99 -4.03
C GLU A 17 18.89 -33.57 -3.43
N GLY A 18 19.31 -33.12 -2.23
CA GLY A 18 20.45 -33.71 -1.52
C GLY A 18 21.81 -33.57 -2.22
N ARG A 19 21.98 -32.60 -3.13
CA ARG A 19 23.24 -32.36 -3.83
C ARG A 19 24.01 -31.20 -3.20
N GLU A 20 25.14 -31.51 -2.56
CA GLU A 20 26.13 -30.51 -2.13
C GLU A 20 26.84 -29.89 -3.33
N VAL A 21 26.90 -28.56 -3.37
CA VAL A 21 27.71 -27.81 -4.35
C VAL A 21 29.05 -27.50 -3.68
N ARG A 22 30.13 -28.12 -4.16
CA ARG A 22 31.51 -27.80 -3.72
C ARG A 22 31.94 -26.42 -4.23
N ASP A 23 32.56 -25.64 -3.36
CA ASP A 23 33.14 -24.33 -3.63
C ASP A 23 34.47 -24.46 -4.39
N PRO A 24 34.67 -23.83 -5.56
CA PRO A 24 35.91 -23.93 -6.32
C PRO A 24 37.01 -22.92 -5.92
N ALA A 25 36.82 -22.08 -4.90
CA ALA A 25 37.82 -21.09 -4.50
C ALA A 25 38.72 -21.58 -3.35
N GLY A 26 40.04 -21.57 -3.58
CA GLY A 26 41.06 -21.90 -2.57
C GLY A 26 41.08 -20.94 -1.36
N PRO A 27 41.87 -21.27 -0.31
CA PRO A 27 41.59 -20.85 1.07
C PRO A 27 41.74 -19.36 1.42
N ASP A 28 42.21 -18.49 0.53
CA ASP A 28 42.68 -17.14 0.91
C ASP A 28 41.93 -15.93 0.30
N SER A 29 40.72 -16.09 -0.26
CA SER A 29 39.98 -14.93 -0.83
C SER A 29 39.06 -14.23 0.19
N LYS A 30 39.37 -12.96 0.53
CA LYS A 30 38.66 -12.12 1.53
C LYS A 30 37.57 -11.20 0.94
N TRP A 31 36.77 -11.64 -0.04
CA TRP A 31 35.61 -10.87 -0.52
C TRP A 31 34.42 -11.77 -0.86
N PRO A 32 33.17 -11.40 -0.51
CA PRO A 32 31.99 -12.16 -0.91
C PRO A 32 31.68 -11.92 -2.39
N VAL A 33 31.77 -12.99 -3.17
CA VAL A 33 31.48 -13.05 -4.61
C VAL A 33 29.98 -12.90 -4.86
N LEU A 34 29.55 -11.69 -5.21
CA LEU A 34 28.29 -11.42 -5.90
C LEU A 34 28.59 -10.29 -6.88
N LEU A 35 28.88 -10.65 -8.13
CA LEU A 35 28.79 -9.85 -9.38
C LEU A 35 29.82 -10.36 -10.40
N ARG A 36 29.44 -11.37 -11.19
CA ARG A 36 29.81 -11.42 -12.62
C ARG A 36 28.56 -11.76 -13.41
N VAL A 37 28.26 -10.88 -14.37
CA VAL A 37 27.21 -11.05 -15.36
C VAL A 37 27.87 -11.69 -16.57
N ASP A 38 27.66 -12.98 -16.79
CA ASP A 38 28.01 -13.60 -18.06
C ASP A 38 26.86 -13.38 -19.06
N LYS A 39 27.23 -12.94 -20.27
CA LYS A 39 26.33 -12.72 -21.41
C LYS A 39 25.51 -14.00 -21.70
N ALA A 40 24.22 -13.84 -21.98
CA ALA A 40 23.37 -14.92 -22.49
C ALA A 40 23.87 -15.40 -23.87
N PRO A 41 23.92 -16.71 -24.13
CA PRO A 41 24.24 -17.23 -25.46
C PRO A 41 23.07 -17.05 -26.43
N PRO A 42 23.31 -16.77 -27.72
CA PRO A 42 22.27 -16.72 -28.73
C PRO A 42 21.92 -18.13 -29.23
N ASN A 43 20.65 -18.35 -29.54
CA ASN A 43 20.00 -19.57 -30.03
C ASN A 43 19.47 -20.56 -28.98
N THR A 44 18.19 -20.42 -28.65
CA THR A 44 17.35 -21.54 -28.20
C THR A 44 16.13 -21.60 -29.11
N SER A 45 16.08 -22.65 -29.92
CA SER A 45 14.96 -23.05 -30.76
C SER A 45 13.73 -23.43 -29.91
N PHE A 46 12.55 -23.17 -30.46
CA PHE A 46 11.24 -23.54 -29.91
C PHE A 46 11.16 -25.05 -29.63
N ILE A 47 10.89 -25.43 -28.37
CA ILE A 47 10.45 -26.79 -28.01
C ILE A 47 8.91 -26.77 -27.98
N PRO A 48 8.20 -27.58 -28.78
CA PRO A 48 6.74 -27.64 -28.70
C PRO A 48 6.32 -28.39 -27.43
N MET A 49 5.25 -27.89 -26.78
CA MET A 49 4.61 -28.54 -25.64
C MET A 49 4.01 -29.90 -26.01
N PRO A 50 4.13 -30.94 -25.16
CA PRO A 50 3.45 -32.20 -25.40
C PRO A 50 1.93 -32.04 -25.26
N ARG A 51 1.18 -32.70 -26.14
CA ARG A 51 -0.29 -32.79 -26.09
C ARG A 51 -0.69 -33.55 -24.82
N GLN A 52 -1.52 -32.94 -23.97
CA GLN A 52 -2.07 -33.61 -22.79
C GLN A 52 -3.29 -34.43 -23.20
N ASP A 53 -3.21 -35.75 -23.08
CA ASP A 53 -4.37 -36.63 -23.22
C ASP A 53 -5.25 -36.55 -21.95
N PRO A 54 -6.59 -36.71 -22.05
CA PRO A 54 -7.46 -36.67 -20.89
C PRO A 54 -7.17 -37.83 -19.93
N LEU A 55 -7.05 -37.53 -18.63
CA LEU A 55 -6.86 -38.52 -17.58
C LEU A 55 -8.09 -39.45 -17.45
N PRO A 56 -7.91 -40.76 -17.25
CA PRO A 56 -9.02 -41.72 -17.14
C PRO A 56 -9.86 -41.47 -15.87
N LEU A 57 -11.18 -41.58 -16.05
CA LEU A 57 -12.26 -41.30 -15.08
C LEU A 57 -12.16 -42.04 -13.73
N GLY A 58 -11.33 -43.08 -13.60
CA GLY A 58 -11.11 -43.79 -12.33
C GLY A 58 -10.27 -43.03 -11.29
N SER A 59 -9.62 -41.93 -11.69
CA SER A 59 -8.73 -41.14 -10.82
C SER A 59 -9.48 -40.22 -9.85
N VAL A 60 -10.74 -39.89 -10.16
CA VAL A 60 -11.56 -38.92 -9.42
C VAL A 60 -12.14 -39.54 -8.15
N GLN A 61 -12.44 -40.85 -8.15
CA GLN A 61 -12.98 -41.53 -6.96
C GLN A 61 -11.94 -41.74 -5.84
N LYS A 62 -10.64 -41.86 -6.17
CA LYS A 62 -9.57 -41.90 -5.14
C LYS A 62 -9.27 -40.53 -4.52
N ALA A 63 -9.57 -39.43 -5.21
CA ALA A 63 -9.43 -38.09 -4.64
C ALA A 63 -10.55 -37.76 -3.64
N ALA A 64 -11.76 -38.33 -3.84
CA ALA A 64 -12.90 -38.09 -2.98
C ALA A 64 -12.79 -38.77 -1.59
N SER A 65 -12.08 -39.90 -1.46
CA SER A 65 -11.87 -40.57 -0.17
C SER A 65 -10.75 -39.96 0.69
N LEU A 66 -9.89 -39.12 0.10
CA LEU A 66 -8.93 -38.28 0.84
C LEU A 66 -9.55 -36.96 1.35
N GLY A 67 -10.81 -36.69 0.99
CA GLY A 67 -11.58 -35.51 1.37
C GLY A 67 -12.26 -35.58 2.73
N VAL A 68 -12.01 -36.61 3.55
CA VAL A 68 -12.44 -36.61 4.96
C VAL A 68 -11.44 -35.77 5.77
N LEU A 69 -11.67 -34.47 5.74
CA LEU A 69 -11.52 -33.53 6.86
C LEU A 69 -10.49 -33.91 7.95
N SER A 70 -9.22 -34.06 7.59
CA SER A 70 -8.14 -33.96 8.58
C SER A 70 -7.95 -32.49 8.93
N PHE A 71 -8.70 -32.00 9.91
CA PHE A 71 -8.28 -30.85 10.71
C PHE A 71 -6.94 -31.25 11.36
N ARG A 72 -5.83 -31.01 10.65
CA ARG A 72 -4.49 -31.19 11.22
C ARG A 72 -4.39 -30.21 12.37
N VAL A 73 -4.52 -30.72 13.60
CA VAL A 73 -4.01 -30.06 14.79
C VAL A 73 -2.53 -29.82 14.52
N PHE A 74 -2.17 -28.60 14.13
CA PHE A 74 -0.77 -28.24 13.95
C PHE A 74 -0.05 -28.61 15.25
N SER A 75 1.03 -29.39 15.17
CA SER A 75 1.81 -29.70 16.36
C SER A 75 2.37 -28.40 16.97
N ARG A 76 2.69 -28.39 18.27
CA ARG A 76 3.38 -27.24 18.90
C ARG A 76 4.65 -26.87 18.14
N ALA A 77 5.39 -27.86 17.63
CA ALA A 77 6.58 -27.66 16.80
C ALA A 77 6.26 -27.00 15.45
N SER A 78 5.15 -27.40 14.80
CA SER A 78 4.71 -26.78 13.53
C SER A 78 4.26 -25.32 13.72
N ARG A 79 3.62 -25.00 14.86
CA ARG A 79 3.30 -23.61 15.23
C ARG A 79 4.55 -22.79 15.55
N ALA A 80 5.52 -23.38 16.25
CA ALA A 80 6.79 -22.72 16.57
C ALA A 80 7.61 -22.42 15.30
N MET A 81 7.67 -23.35 14.34
CA MET A 81 8.33 -23.14 13.05
C MET A 81 7.61 -22.08 12.21
N ALA A 82 6.27 -22.06 12.17
CA ALA A 82 5.52 -21.02 11.48
C ALA A 82 5.74 -19.63 12.10
N LEU A 83 5.80 -19.55 13.44
CA LEU A 83 6.09 -18.32 14.16
C LEU A 83 7.51 -17.84 13.88
N ALA A 84 8.51 -18.72 13.93
CA ALA A 84 9.89 -18.39 13.61
C ALA A 84 10.05 -17.94 12.15
N ALA A 85 9.36 -18.59 11.21
CA ALA A 85 9.34 -18.20 9.81
C ALA A 85 8.69 -16.82 9.61
N PHE A 86 7.62 -16.51 10.34
CA PHE A 86 6.98 -15.19 10.30
C PHE A 86 7.90 -14.10 10.88
N ILE A 87 8.47 -14.33 12.07
CA ILE A 87 9.38 -13.37 12.75
C ILE A 87 10.54 -12.98 11.85
N ASN A 88 11.15 -13.97 11.18
CA ASN A 88 12.32 -13.78 10.33
C ASN A 88 11.98 -13.48 8.86
N SER A 89 10.70 -13.36 8.51
CA SER A 89 10.31 -13.06 7.13
C SER A 89 10.69 -11.63 6.74
N PRO A 90 10.89 -11.33 5.44
CA PRO A 90 11.18 -9.97 4.96
C PRO A 90 10.11 -8.93 5.34
N THR A 91 8.86 -9.38 5.57
CA THR A 91 7.71 -8.57 6.01
C THR A 91 7.31 -8.85 7.47
N GLY A 92 8.20 -9.46 8.25
CA GLY A 92 7.98 -9.84 9.64
C GLY A 92 8.19 -8.69 10.63
N PRO A 93 7.82 -8.89 11.91
CA PRO A 93 7.83 -7.87 12.96
C PRO A 93 9.19 -7.24 13.27
N MET A 94 10.30 -7.79 12.76
CA MET A 94 11.62 -7.20 12.92
C MET A 94 11.97 -6.18 11.83
N THR A 95 11.05 -5.89 10.91
CA THR A 95 11.30 -5.00 9.77
C THR A 95 10.38 -3.78 9.74
N THR A 96 10.83 -2.71 9.09
CA THR A 96 10.01 -1.54 8.79
C THR A 96 8.84 -1.88 7.85
N HIS A 97 8.93 -2.98 7.09
CA HIS A 97 7.86 -3.46 6.22
C HIS A 97 6.66 -4.02 6.99
N PHE A 98 6.83 -4.39 8.26
CA PHE A 98 5.74 -4.76 9.16
C PHE A 98 5.17 -3.57 9.92
N TRP A 99 6.04 -2.81 10.62
CA TRP A 99 5.58 -1.72 11.46
C TRP A 99 5.01 -0.53 10.66
N GLY A 100 5.50 -0.32 9.42
CA GLY A 100 4.94 0.60 8.44
C GLY A 100 3.42 0.49 8.32
N PRO A 101 2.94 -0.64 7.79
CA PRO A 101 1.52 -0.95 7.72
C PRO A 101 0.79 -0.92 9.07
N ILE A 102 1.43 -1.35 10.17
CA ILE A 102 0.80 -1.29 11.50
C ILE A 102 0.53 0.16 11.94
N ALA A 103 1.46 1.09 11.73
CA ALA A 103 1.21 2.50 12.04
C ALA A 103 0.05 3.09 11.22
N ASN A 104 -0.16 2.61 9.99
CA ASN A 104 -1.27 3.05 9.15
C ASN A 104 -2.65 2.60 9.67
N TRP A 105 -2.73 1.57 10.52
CA TRP A 105 -3.98 1.22 11.19
C TRP A 105 -4.51 2.33 12.10
N GLY A 106 -3.65 3.25 12.56
CA GLY A 106 -4.06 4.40 13.35
C GLY A 106 -5.11 5.28 12.66
N LEU A 107 -5.01 5.45 11.33
CA LEU A 107 -5.97 6.26 10.55
C LEU A 107 -7.34 5.58 10.41
N ALA A 108 -7.33 4.26 10.18
CA ALA A 108 -8.57 3.48 10.14
C ALA A 108 -9.23 3.46 11.52
N ALA A 109 -8.43 3.25 12.58
CA ALA A 109 -8.87 3.25 13.96
C ALA A 109 -9.47 4.60 14.39
N SER A 110 -8.83 5.73 14.05
CA SER A 110 -9.38 7.06 14.35
C SER A 110 -10.69 7.31 13.59
N GLY A 111 -10.77 6.90 12.32
CA GLY A 111 -12.01 6.97 11.54
C GLY A 111 -13.15 6.15 12.17
N MET A 112 -12.87 4.93 12.64
CA MET A 112 -13.84 4.10 13.35
C MET A 112 -14.21 4.67 14.72
N TYR A 113 -13.24 5.22 15.46
CA TYR A 113 -13.43 5.84 16.76
C TYR A 113 -14.37 7.05 16.66
N ASP A 114 -14.12 7.94 15.71
CA ASP A 114 -14.98 9.09 15.45
C ASP A 114 -16.39 8.65 15.01
N ALA A 115 -16.49 7.54 14.28
CA ALA A 115 -17.79 6.99 13.88
C ALA A 115 -18.60 6.48 15.07
N ALA A 116 -17.92 5.90 16.05
CA ALA A 116 -18.55 5.31 17.22
C ALA A 116 -18.91 6.34 18.30
N LEU A 117 -18.09 7.38 18.49
CA LEU A 117 -18.15 8.22 19.70
C LEU A 117 -18.38 9.70 19.46
N LYS A 118 -18.39 10.17 18.21
CA LYS A 118 -18.53 11.59 17.88
C LYS A 118 -19.68 11.80 16.90
N GLY A 119 -20.30 12.98 16.94
CA GLY A 119 -21.34 13.32 15.98
C GLY A 119 -20.78 13.64 14.58
N PRO A 120 -21.66 13.77 13.57
CA PRO A 120 -21.25 14.04 12.19
C PRO A 120 -20.67 15.45 11.95
N GLU A 121 -20.86 16.38 12.88
CA GLU A 121 -20.38 17.77 12.80
C GLU A 121 -18.86 17.92 12.74
N ILE A 122 -18.12 16.95 13.27
CA ILE A 122 -16.65 16.94 13.21
C ILE A 122 -16.10 16.33 11.91
N ILE A 123 -16.96 15.75 11.07
CA ILE A 123 -16.53 15.06 9.86
C ILE A 123 -15.98 16.09 8.87
N ASN A 124 -14.80 15.78 8.34
CA ASN A 124 -14.19 16.54 7.28
C ASN A 124 -14.32 15.75 5.98
N GLU A 125 -15.25 16.17 5.14
CA GLU A 125 -15.59 15.51 3.88
C GLU A 125 -14.43 15.52 2.89
N ARG A 126 -13.69 16.63 2.80
CA ARG A 126 -12.51 16.75 1.92
C ARG A 126 -11.42 15.78 2.36
N MET A 127 -11.10 15.75 3.65
CA MET A 127 -10.12 14.82 4.20
C MET A 127 -10.56 13.36 4.02
N SER A 128 -11.82 13.04 4.30
CA SER A 128 -12.35 11.68 4.16
C SER A 128 -12.28 11.20 2.71
N ALA A 129 -12.70 12.03 1.75
CA ALA A 129 -12.61 11.73 0.31
C ALA A 129 -11.16 11.53 -0.15
N THR A 130 -10.24 12.40 0.27
CA THR A 130 -8.82 12.26 -0.06
C THR A 130 -8.22 10.99 0.55
N GLN A 131 -8.59 10.62 1.77
CA GLN A 131 -8.12 9.39 2.40
C GLN A 131 -8.65 8.13 1.70
N ILE A 132 -9.88 8.15 1.16
CA ILE A 132 -10.42 7.07 0.33
C ILE A 132 -9.59 6.91 -0.94
N LEU A 133 -9.36 8.00 -1.68
CA LEU A 133 -8.58 7.97 -2.93
C LEU A 133 -7.13 7.53 -2.68
N TYR A 134 -6.49 8.11 -1.66
CA TYR A 134 -5.15 7.76 -1.22
C TYR A 134 -5.06 6.27 -0.84
N SER A 135 -6.01 5.77 -0.06
CA SER A 135 -6.00 4.37 0.39
C SER A 135 -6.29 3.39 -0.75
N GLY A 136 -7.20 3.72 -1.67
CA GLY A 136 -7.46 2.92 -2.86
C GLY A 136 -6.21 2.75 -3.74
N LEU A 137 -5.44 3.83 -3.94
CA LEU A 137 -4.15 3.78 -4.63
C LEU A 137 -3.17 2.83 -3.92
N PHE A 138 -3.12 2.88 -2.58
CA PHE A 138 -2.21 2.04 -1.80
C PHE A 138 -2.64 0.57 -1.71
N VAL A 139 -3.94 0.25 -1.80
CA VAL A 139 -4.40 -1.14 -1.99
C VAL A 139 -3.84 -1.69 -3.31
N ARG A 140 -3.93 -0.91 -4.40
CA ARG A 140 -3.36 -1.31 -5.70
C ARG A 140 -1.84 -1.44 -5.65
N PHE A 141 -1.15 -0.55 -4.94
CA PHE A 141 0.29 -0.59 -4.73
C PHE A 141 0.72 -1.84 -3.96
N ALA A 142 0.06 -2.13 -2.84
CA ALA A 142 0.33 -3.28 -1.99
C ALA A 142 0.19 -4.62 -2.73
N TRP A 143 -0.73 -4.68 -3.69
CA TRP A 143 -0.91 -5.83 -4.58
C TRP A 143 0.12 -5.92 -5.70
N ALA A 144 0.66 -4.79 -6.17
CA ALA A 144 1.63 -4.75 -7.27
C ALA A 144 3.07 -5.05 -6.83
N VAL A 145 3.44 -4.61 -5.61
CA VAL A 145 4.78 -4.86 -5.04
C VAL A 145 4.99 -6.37 -4.87
N GLN A 146 6.22 -6.82 -5.13
CA GLN A 146 6.64 -8.21 -4.93
C GLN A 146 7.72 -8.31 -3.84
N PRO A 147 7.55 -9.19 -2.85
CA PRO A 147 6.35 -10.00 -2.58
C PRO A 147 5.15 -9.11 -2.18
N ARG A 148 3.92 -9.60 -2.44
CA ARG A 148 2.68 -8.87 -2.12
C ARG A 148 2.62 -8.52 -0.63
N ASN A 149 2.24 -7.28 -0.32
CA ASN A 149 2.14 -6.81 1.06
C ASN A 149 0.68 -6.83 1.55
N TYR A 150 0.23 -7.97 2.06
CA TYR A 150 -1.16 -8.15 2.51
C TYR A 150 -1.53 -7.28 3.73
N ILE A 151 -0.58 -7.00 4.63
CA ILE A 151 -0.85 -6.15 5.80
C ILE A 151 -1.13 -4.72 5.35
N LEU A 152 -0.31 -4.20 4.43
CA LEU A 152 -0.53 -2.89 3.82
C LEU A 152 -1.86 -2.84 3.07
N ALA A 153 -2.20 -3.88 2.29
CA ALA A 153 -3.49 -3.95 1.63
C ALA A 153 -4.64 -3.89 2.64
N SER A 154 -4.56 -4.67 3.73
CA SER A 154 -5.62 -4.74 4.75
C SER A 154 -5.86 -3.42 5.48
N CYS A 155 -4.80 -2.70 5.88
CA CYS A 155 -4.96 -1.43 6.59
C CYS A 155 -5.61 -0.37 5.70
N HIS A 156 -5.24 -0.33 4.41
CA HIS A 156 -5.83 0.61 3.47
C HIS A 156 -7.26 0.25 3.09
N THR A 157 -7.60 -1.04 2.95
CA THR A 157 -8.99 -1.48 2.80
C THR A 157 -9.82 -1.06 4.01
N ALA A 158 -9.34 -1.30 5.23
CA ALA A 158 -10.03 -0.86 6.44
C ALA A 158 -10.22 0.66 6.47
N ASN A 159 -9.21 1.43 6.05
CA ASN A 159 -9.33 2.88 5.98
C ASN A 159 -10.35 3.36 4.93
N VAL A 160 -10.39 2.73 3.74
CA VAL A 160 -11.43 3.02 2.73
C VAL A 160 -12.83 2.83 3.32
N LEU A 161 -13.06 1.72 4.04
CA LEU A 161 -14.35 1.43 4.65
C LEU A 161 -14.69 2.42 5.77
N ALA A 162 -13.74 2.72 6.66
CA ALA A 162 -13.93 3.67 7.75
C ALA A 162 -14.29 5.07 7.22
N GLN A 163 -13.54 5.56 6.23
CA GLN A 163 -13.79 6.87 5.63
C GLN A 163 -15.04 6.89 4.74
N GLY A 164 -15.36 5.77 4.07
CA GLY A 164 -16.62 5.62 3.34
C GLY A 164 -17.83 5.73 4.28
N ASN A 165 -17.74 5.11 5.46
CA ASN A 165 -18.76 5.28 6.49
C ASN A 165 -18.83 6.73 7.00
N GLN A 166 -17.71 7.43 7.18
CA GLN A 166 -17.73 8.85 7.54
C GLN A 166 -18.40 9.72 6.46
N LEU A 167 -18.11 9.50 5.18
CA LEU A 167 -18.80 10.21 4.10
C LEU A 167 -20.30 9.93 4.05
N ARG A 168 -20.73 8.68 4.30
CA ARG A 168 -22.15 8.35 4.42
C ARG A 168 -22.82 9.15 5.55
N ARG A 169 -22.22 9.15 6.74
CA ARG A 169 -22.72 9.90 7.92
C ARG A 169 -22.79 11.41 7.66
N TRP A 170 -21.78 11.97 7.01
CA TRP A 170 -21.77 13.37 6.59
C TRP A 170 -22.90 13.66 5.60
N GLY A 171 -23.13 12.78 4.62
CA GLY A 171 -24.19 12.94 3.63
C GLY A 171 -25.59 12.92 4.27
N GLU A 172 -25.83 11.96 5.18
CA GLU A 172 -27.07 11.88 5.95
C GLU A 172 -27.29 13.14 6.79
N TYR A 173 -26.25 13.60 7.49
CA TYR A 173 -26.29 14.82 8.29
C TYR A 173 -26.64 16.03 7.43
N LYS A 174 -25.97 16.22 6.28
CA LYS A 174 -26.24 17.33 5.37
C LYS A 174 -27.66 17.34 4.84
N ILE A 175 -28.22 16.17 4.49
CA ILE A 175 -29.61 16.08 4.04
C ILE A 175 -30.60 16.44 5.16
N GLN A 176 -30.30 16.05 6.40
CA GLN A 176 -31.18 16.31 7.54
C GLN A 176 -31.12 17.76 8.02
N THR A 177 -29.93 18.35 8.12
CA THR A 177 -29.75 19.71 8.68
C THR A 177 -29.95 20.82 7.66
N GLU A 178 -29.80 20.51 6.37
CA GLU A 178 -29.93 21.49 5.28
C GLU A 178 -30.92 20.95 4.22
N PRO A 179 -32.24 20.93 4.48
CA PRO A 179 -33.20 20.28 3.56
C PRO A 179 -33.21 20.85 2.15
N GLU A 180 -32.94 22.15 1.99
CA GLU A 180 -32.95 22.82 0.68
C GLU A 180 -31.67 22.55 -0.14
N THR A 181 -30.50 22.61 0.50
CA THR A 181 -29.19 22.53 -0.18
C THR A 181 -28.49 21.19 -0.02
N GLY A 182 -28.81 20.43 1.03
CA GLY A 182 -28.20 19.15 1.40
C GLY A 182 -28.31 18.08 0.30
N PRO A 183 -29.52 17.77 -0.21
CA PRO A 183 -29.68 16.78 -1.27
C PRO A 183 -28.87 17.10 -2.54
N SER A 184 -28.84 18.38 -2.94
CA SER A 184 -28.08 18.80 -4.12
C SER A 184 -26.56 18.77 -3.86
N THR A 185 -26.13 19.13 -2.65
CA THR A 185 -24.72 19.07 -2.22
C THR A 185 -24.19 17.64 -2.25
N VAL A 186 -24.93 16.70 -1.65
CA VAL A 186 -24.56 15.27 -1.63
C VAL A 186 -24.57 14.69 -3.04
N ARG A 187 -25.57 15.02 -3.87
CA ARG A 187 -25.63 14.58 -5.27
C ARG A 187 -24.43 15.10 -6.07
N ASN A 188 -24.09 16.38 -5.94
CA ASN A 188 -22.96 16.99 -6.64
C ASN A 188 -21.63 16.36 -6.21
N ALA A 189 -21.45 16.10 -4.92
CA ALA A 189 -20.30 15.37 -4.42
C ALA A 189 -20.23 13.94 -5.02
N GLY A 190 -21.36 13.24 -5.13
CA GLY A 190 -21.46 11.95 -5.79
C GLY A 190 -21.08 12.00 -7.27
N ILE A 191 -21.54 13.02 -8.01
CA ILE A 191 -21.18 13.24 -9.42
C ILE A 191 -19.67 13.52 -9.54
N MET A 192 -19.10 14.36 -8.68
CA MET A 192 -17.66 14.63 -8.67
C MET A 192 -16.85 13.37 -8.38
N ALA A 193 -17.28 12.54 -7.43
CA ALA A 193 -16.64 11.27 -7.11
C ALA A 193 -16.70 10.29 -8.29
N ALA A 194 -17.86 10.17 -8.94
CA ALA A 194 -18.02 9.33 -10.14
C ALA A 194 -17.15 9.82 -11.30
N GLY A 195 -17.09 11.14 -11.53
CA GLY A 195 -16.21 11.76 -12.53
C GLY A 195 -14.73 11.51 -12.25
N ALA A 196 -14.29 11.64 -10.98
CA ALA A 196 -12.93 11.33 -10.58
C ALA A 196 -12.58 9.85 -10.79
N ALA A 197 -13.49 8.93 -10.41
CA ALA A 197 -13.30 7.49 -10.62
C ALA A 197 -13.22 7.15 -12.12
N ALA A 198 -14.09 7.72 -12.95
CA ALA A 198 -14.06 7.55 -14.40
C ALA A 198 -12.78 8.10 -15.01
N GLY A 199 -12.32 9.28 -14.59
CA GLY A 199 -11.05 9.87 -15.01
C GLY A 199 -9.85 9.00 -14.65
N ILE A 200 -9.81 8.46 -13.43
CA ILE A 200 -8.77 7.52 -12.99
C ILE A 200 -8.81 6.24 -13.84
N ALA A 201 -10.00 5.66 -14.06
CA ALA A 201 -10.16 4.47 -14.89
C ALA A 201 -9.67 4.72 -16.33
N ALA A 202 -10.05 5.86 -16.92
CA ALA A 202 -9.59 6.26 -18.24
C ALA A 202 -8.06 6.41 -18.30
N MET A 203 -7.44 7.07 -17.31
CA MET A 203 -5.98 7.18 -17.21
C MET A 203 -5.31 5.81 -17.09
N VAL A 204 -5.88 4.89 -16.30
CA VAL A 204 -5.34 3.53 -16.16
C VAL A 204 -5.44 2.76 -17.48
N VAL A 205 -6.58 2.80 -18.16
CA VAL A 205 -6.78 2.13 -19.46
C VAL A 205 -5.88 2.72 -20.53
N ALA A 206 -5.73 4.04 -20.57
CA ALA A 206 -4.89 4.75 -21.54
C ALA A 206 -3.38 4.68 -21.20
N SER A 207 -3.00 4.27 -19.98
CA SER A 207 -1.61 4.37 -19.51
C SER A 207 -0.61 3.62 -20.38
N THR A 208 -0.90 2.37 -20.75
CA THR A 208 -0.03 1.54 -21.60
C THR A 208 0.09 2.05 -23.04
N PRO A 209 -1.00 2.30 -23.79
CA PRO A 209 -0.88 2.80 -25.15
C PRO A 209 -0.21 4.18 -25.19
N LEU A 210 -0.51 5.05 -24.21
CA LEU A 210 0.15 6.35 -24.08
C LEU A 210 1.65 6.20 -23.78
N GLN A 211 2.03 5.31 -22.86
CA GLN A 211 3.43 5.06 -22.54
C GLN A 211 4.20 4.57 -23.77
N ASN A 212 3.62 3.63 -24.53
CA ASN A 212 4.25 3.07 -25.72
C ASN A 212 4.42 4.13 -26.82
N SER A 213 3.41 4.99 -27.02
CA SER A 213 3.51 6.11 -27.94
C SER A 213 4.62 7.08 -27.55
N LEU A 214 4.70 7.48 -26.28
CA LEU A 214 5.73 8.40 -25.79
C LEU A 214 7.14 7.81 -25.84
N LYS A 215 7.29 6.50 -25.63
CA LYS A 215 8.57 5.78 -25.78
C LYS A 215 9.08 5.77 -27.22
N GLY A 216 8.19 5.81 -28.21
CA GLY A 216 8.55 5.86 -29.63
C GLY A 216 9.06 7.23 -30.09
N GLY A 217 8.92 8.27 -29.28
CA GLY A 217 9.46 9.60 -29.55
C GLY A 217 10.92 9.77 -29.13
N SER A 218 11.42 11.01 -29.20
CA SER A 218 12.76 11.38 -28.73
C SER A 218 12.68 12.51 -27.68
N GLY A 219 13.78 12.74 -26.95
CA GLY A 219 13.87 13.84 -25.98
C GLY A 219 13.31 13.54 -24.59
N PHE A 220 12.93 14.59 -23.87
CA PHE A 220 12.56 14.54 -22.45
C PHE A 220 11.35 13.63 -22.17
N LEU A 221 10.31 13.68 -23.00
CA LEU A 221 9.09 12.90 -22.80
C LEU A 221 9.36 11.38 -22.94
N ALA A 222 10.14 10.98 -23.94
CA ALA A 222 10.54 9.58 -24.12
C ALA A 222 11.40 9.05 -22.96
N ARG A 223 12.29 9.89 -22.42
CA ARG A 223 13.08 9.58 -21.22
C ARG A 223 12.20 9.39 -20.00
N MET A 224 11.26 10.31 -19.75
CA MET A 224 10.32 10.23 -18.62
C MET A 224 9.40 9.02 -18.74
N ALA A 225 8.90 8.71 -19.94
CA ALA A 225 8.03 7.56 -20.19
C ALA A 225 8.73 6.22 -19.95
N SER A 226 10.05 6.17 -20.16
CA SER A 226 10.89 4.97 -19.96
C SER A 226 11.46 4.86 -18.55
N HIS A 227 11.44 5.94 -17.76
CA HIS A 227 12.09 5.98 -16.47
C HIS A 227 11.37 5.06 -15.45
N PRO A 228 12.08 4.18 -14.71
CA PRO A 228 11.45 3.23 -13.78
C PRO A 228 10.76 3.87 -12.57
N ALA A 229 11.00 5.16 -12.31
CA ALA A 229 10.25 5.98 -11.36
C ALA A 229 9.49 7.13 -12.06
N GLY A 230 9.22 6.99 -13.35
CA GLY A 230 8.50 7.95 -14.17
C GLY A 230 6.98 7.90 -13.97
N PRO A 231 6.22 8.81 -14.60
CA PRO A 231 4.79 9.02 -14.36
C PRO A 231 3.89 7.85 -14.77
N PHE A 232 4.42 6.83 -15.44
CA PHE A 232 3.68 5.61 -15.78
C PHE A 232 3.82 4.51 -14.73
N TYR A 233 4.60 4.72 -13.67
CA TYR A 233 4.86 3.74 -12.63
C TYR A 233 4.23 4.14 -11.30
N ILE A 234 3.71 3.15 -10.57
CA ILE A 234 3.02 3.36 -9.28
C ILE A 234 3.91 4.04 -8.22
N HIS A 235 5.23 3.82 -8.27
CA HIS A 235 6.21 4.44 -7.38
C HIS A 235 6.31 5.96 -7.53
N PHE A 236 5.94 6.49 -8.70
CA PHE A 236 5.84 7.93 -8.90
C PHE A 236 4.62 8.48 -8.15
N TRP A 237 3.46 7.85 -8.30
CA TRP A 237 2.20 8.39 -7.76
C TRP A 237 2.05 8.20 -6.25
N ALA A 238 2.50 7.07 -5.69
CA ALA A 238 2.27 6.77 -4.27
C ALA A 238 2.84 7.84 -3.29
N PRO A 239 4.07 8.37 -3.47
CA PRO A 239 4.56 9.50 -2.68
C PRO A 239 3.86 10.83 -3.03
N ASN A 240 3.64 11.10 -4.32
CA ASN A 240 3.07 12.38 -4.76
C ASN A 240 1.63 12.59 -4.28
N PHE A 241 0.82 11.52 -4.23
CA PHE A 241 -0.56 11.61 -3.74
C PHE A 241 -0.64 11.92 -2.25
N LYS A 242 0.45 11.70 -1.49
CA LYS A 242 0.50 12.02 -0.07
C LYS A 242 0.48 13.54 0.19
N TRP A 243 0.89 14.36 -0.78
CA TRP A 243 0.76 15.82 -0.69
C TRP A 243 -0.69 16.27 -0.52
N ALA A 244 -1.65 15.55 -1.10
CA ALA A 244 -3.07 15.89 -1.00
C ALA A 244 -3.57 15.92 0.47
N LEU A 245 -3.02 15.05 1.33
CA LEU A 245 -3.35 15.07 2.76
C LEU A 245 -2.89 16.36 3.44
N SER A 246 -1.69 16.85 3.10
CA SER A 246 -1.16 18.09 3.66
C SER A 246 -1.91 19.30 3.13
N ILE A 247 -2.24 19.30 1.83
CA ILE A 247 -3.04 20.36 1.21
C ILE A 247 -4.39 20.47 1.88
N ASN A 248 -5.08 19.35 2.15
CA ASN A 248 -6.36 19.41 2.87
C ASN A 248 -6.22 20.04 4.26
N ASN A 249 -5.20 19.66 5.03
CA ASN A 249 -4.96 20.29 6.33
C ASN A 249 -4.75 21.81 6.21
N LEU A 250 -4.05 22.27 5.16
CA LEU A 250 -3.86 23.70 4.89
C LEU A 250 -5.16 24.38 4.46
N MET A 251 -6.02 23.70 3.69
CA MET A 251 -7.35 24.21 3.33
C MET A 251 -8.32 24.25 4.50
N ASP A 252 -7.97 23.61 5.62
CA ASP A 252 -8.69 23.66 6.90
C ASP A 252 -7.95 24.50 7.95
N TYR A 253 -6.98 25.33 7.54
CA TYR A 253 -6.14 26.12 8.45
C TYR A 253 -6.95 26.95 9.45
N ASP A 254 -8.09 27.49 9.03
CA ASP A 254 -9.01 28.31 9.82
C ASP A 254 -10.26 27.56 10.30
N ARG A 255 -10.32 26.24 10.09
CA ARG A 255 -11.45 25.41 10.53
C ARG A 255 -11.75 25.64 12.02
N PRO A 256 -13.03 25.81 12.41
CA PRO A 256 -13.42 25.95 13.81
C PRO A 256 -12.95 24.77 14.66
N THR A 257 -12.41 25.04 15.85
CA THR A 257 -11.76 24.01 16.69
C THR A 257 -12.74 22.99 17.26
N ASP A 258 -14.02 23.32 17.41
CA ASP A 258 -15.10 22.39 17.74
C ASP A 258 -15.33 21.35 16.63
N LYS A 259 -15.03 21.68 15.37
CA LYS A 259 -15.18 20.83 14.19
C LYS A 259 -13.92 20.09 13.78
N ILE A 260 -12.84 20.18 14.56
CA ILE A 260 -11.60 19.44 14.32
C ILE A 260 -11.67 18.12 15.09
N SER A 261 -11.59 17.00 14.37
CA SER A 261 -11.43 15.68 15.00
C SER A 261 -10.07 15.59 15.68
N LEU A 262 -10.08 15.46 17.01
CA LEU A 262 -8.87 15.23 17.79
C LEU A 262 -8.21 13.90 17.42
N SER A 263 -8.99 12.83 17.23
CA SER A 263 -8.47 11.49 17.00
C SER A 263 -7.81 11.38 15.61
N MET A 264 -8.48 11.89 14.57
CA MET A 264 -7.99 11.86 13.20
C MET A 264 -6.75 12.73 13.02
N THR A 265 -6.79 13.97 13.54
CA THR A 265 -5.66 14.88 13.41
C THR A 265 -4.45 14.39 14.21
N SER A 266 -4.66 13.78 15.37
CA SER A 266 -3.58 13.10 16.12
C SER A 266 -2.98 11.94 15.33
N ALA A 267 -3.82 11.10 14.74
CA ALA A 267 -3.37 9.96 13.92
C ALA A 267 -2.57 10.42 12.69
N LEU A 268 -3.01 11.48 12.00
CA LEU A 268 -2.28 12.08 10.88
C LEU A 268 -0.91 12.65 11.30
N THR A 269 -0.87 13.35 12.44
CA THR A 269 0.36 13.94 12.99
C THR A 269 1.37 12.85 13.34
N LEU A 270 0.95 11.85 14.12
CA LEU A 270 1.81 10.74 14.55
C LEU A 270 2.30 9.92 13.36
N THR A 271 1.43 9.66 12.38
CA THR A 271 1.82 8.97 11.14
C THR A 271 2.91 9.76 10.41
N GLY A 272 2.76 11.09 10.27
CA GLY A 272 3.80 11.94 9.69
C GLY A 272 5.15 11.78 10.40
N LEU A 273 5.17 11.93 11.73
CA LEU A 273 6.40 11.81 12.53
C LEU A 273 7.07 10.44 12.40
N ILE A 274 6.31 9.36 12.46
CA ILE A 274 6.85 7.99 12.36
C ILE A 274 7.49 7.78 10.98
N PHE A 275 6.79 8.17 9.90
CA PHE A 275 7.31 7.98 8.55
C PHE A 275 8.44 8.95 8.18
N MET A 276 8.58 10.09 8.85
CA MET A 276 9.80 10.92 8.73
C MET A 276 11.04 10.13 9.15
N ARG A 277 11.00 9.42 10.29
CA ARG A 277 12.12 8.56 10.71
C ARG A 277 12.37 7.43 9.71
N TRP A 278 11.32 6.73 9.29
CA TRP A 278 11.48 5.60 8.37
C TRP A 278 12.03 5.99 7.00
N SER A 279 11.84 7.24 6.57
CA SER A 279 12.39 7.76 5.31
C SER A 279 13.93 7.69 5.23
N PHE A 280 14.61 7.69 6.39
CA PHE A 280 16.07 7.53 6.49
C PHE A 280 16.51 6.09 6.80
N VAL A 281 15.62 5.24 7.32
CA VAL A 281 15.91 3.83 7.63
C VAL A 281 15.78 2.95 6.39
N ILE A 282 14.87 3.30 5.46
CA ILE A 282 14.74 2.57 4.20
C ILE A 282 15.99 2.77 3.33
N THR A 283 16.38 1.72 2.63
CA THR A 283 17.54 1.73 1.72
C THR A 283 17.08 1.54 0.28
N PRO A 284 17.42 2.48 -0.65
CA PRO A 284 18.11 3.74 -0.40
C PRO A 284 17.24 4.76 0.36
N VAL A 285 17.89 5.73 1.02
CA VAL A 285 17.24 6.85 1.72
C VAL A 285 16.30 7.60 0.77
N ASN A 286 15.12 7.97 1.26
CA ASN A 286 14.08 8.61 0.45
C ASN A 286 13.72 10.00 1.00
N TYR A 287 14.38 11.03 0.48
CA TYR A 287 14.11 12.43 0.86
C TYR A 287 12.72 12.92 0.45
N SER A 288 12.16 12.42 -0.66
CA SER A 288 10.80 12.78 -1.08
C SER A 288 9.77 12.26 -0.06
N LEU A 289 9.95 11.02 0.41
CA LEU A 289 9.12 10.45 1.47
C LEU A 289 9.27 11.25 2.78
N PHE A 290 10.48 11.69 3.12
CA PHE A 290 10.69 12.56 4.28
C PHE A 290 9.90 13.87 4.14
N ALA A 291 10.02 14.55 3.00
CA ALA A 291 9.36 15.84 2.75
C ALA A 291 7.83 15.76 2.86
N VAL A 292 7.19 14.76 2.23
CA VAL A 292 5.73 14.61 2.30
C VAL A 292 5.23 14.33 3.73
N ASN A 293 6.02 13.62 4.53
CA ASN A 293 5.65 13.31 5.91
C ASN A 293 5.93 14.47 6.86
N CYS A 294 6.98 15.26 6.59
CA CYS A 294 7.23 16.52 7.29
C CYS A 294 6.08 17.52 7.06
N ALA A 295 5.63 17.66 5.81
CA ALA A 295 4.47 18.49 5.48
C ALA A 295 3.18 17.99 6.15
N LEU A 296 2.94 16.68 6.13
CA LEU A 296 1.78 16.08 6.79
C LEU A 296 1.81 16.34 8.29
N SER A 297 2.93 16.04 8.95
CA SER A 297 3.10 16.22 10.40
C SER A 297 2.94 17.68 10.81
N SER A 298 3.51 18.61 10.03
CA SER A 298 3.45 20.04 10.37
C SER A 298 2.05 20.60 10.18
N SER A 299 1.40 20.28 9.05
CA SER A 299 0.05 20.76 8.73
C SER A 299 -1.02 20.18 9.66
N SER A 300 -0.98 18.89 9.96
CA SER A 300 -1.89 18.28 10.95
C SER A 300 -1.54 18.67 12.38
N GLY A 301 -0.25 18.79 12.71
CA GLY A 301 0.22 19.23 14.02
C GLY A 301 -0.25 20.64 14.38
N TYR A 302 -0.35 21.54 13.41
CA TYR A 302 -0.94 22.87 13.61
C TYR A 302 -2.42 22.78 14.02
N LEU A 303 -3.24 22.02 13.28
CA LEU A 303 -4.65 21.81 13.63
C LEU A 303 -4.81 21.12 14.99
N LEU A 304 -3.93 20.16 15.30
CA LEU A 304 -3.88 19.46 16.58
C LEU A 304 -3.58 20.42 17.72
N ALA A 305 -2.56 21.28 17.57
CA ALA A 305 -2.18 22.26 18.57
C ALA A 305 -3.33 23.25 18.86
N ARG A 306 -4.01 23.75 17.80
CA ARG A 306 -5.20 24.59 17.97
C ARG A 306 -6.31 23.88 18.73
N LYS A 307 -6.59 22.62 18.38
CA LYS A 307 -7.61 21.81 19.04
C LYS A 307 -7.30 21.58 20.52
N VAL A 308 -6.05 21.19 20.82
CA VAL A 308 -5.59 20.95 22.19
C VAL A 308 -5.62 22.22 23.02
N LYS A 309 -5.18 23.36 22.47
CA LYS A 309 -5.27 24.67 23.13
C LYS A 309 -6.72 24.99 23.51
N ALA A 310 -7.64 24.90 22.55
CA ALA A 310 -9.05 25.17 22.76
C ALA A 310 -9.71 24.21 23.78
N ASP A 311 -9.36 22.92 23.75
CA ASP A 311 -10.01 21.90 24.57
C ASP A 311 -9.47 21.79 26.00
N TYR A 312 -8.25 22.25 26.27
CA TYR A 312 -7.57 22.00 27.55
C TYR A 312 -6.96 23.24 28.20
N PHE A 313 -6.74 24.33 27.46
CA PHE A 313 -6.05 25.51 27.98
C PHE A 313 -6.89 26.77 27.95
N ASP A 314 -7.79 26.92 26.98
CA ASP A 314 -8.68 28.09 26.85
C ASP A 314 -10.05 27.87 27.53
N LYS A 315 -10.17 26.86 28.39
CA LYS A 315 -11.39 26.54 29.14
C LYS A 315 -11.47 27.29 30.46
#